data_AF-A0A166JPP0-F1
#
_entry.id   AF-A0A166JPP0-F1
#
_cell.length_a   1.000
_cell.length_b   1.000
_cell.length_c   1.000
_cell.angle_alpha   90.00
_cell.angle_beta   90.00
_cell.angle_gamma   90.00
#
_symmetry.space_group_name_H-M   'P 1'
#
loop_
_entity.id
_entity.type
_entity.pdbx_description
1 polymer ?
#
loop_
_entity_poly.entity_id
_entity_poly.type
_entity_poly.pdbx_seq_one_letter_code
_entity_poly.pdbx_strand_id
1 'polypeptide(L)'
;MGTLLTLSYSASSLSLIPTLSLQSNSGLTSTYYSACVFGVPVTILGTTILLQATIAAYSIFGVKVLTWSSSPFDTTMALLRNGLITRRTGRSMHTVVDKDDALPPTRRQQPTAWQSHPVVWKVIIGLWLLCFACIVWGGWVYAAWLIVPSDGTTSNGDTYATALGPWSLFPINGALTFGLHCAELNVNIIRDEWQWRRATTSSGMEMSRNPLVSVLGSWPNALLLAAKPTLHWLFGIAMNARGTADPEQPSLLTIKIVNRPIQIWNLAVALIIVATFMTFLAFYRPRGLQPATFGHIQTLADVIDVWEPRIWWGYKVTNGSTGHAGTSDWPLPPMDFGPAGIV
;
A
#
# COMPACT_ATOMS: atom_id res chain seq x y z
N MET A 1 7.47 4.19 -12.38
CA MET A 1 6.12 3.59 -12.37
C MET A 1 5.19 4.27 -11.35
N GLY A 2 5.51 4.28 -10.05
CA GLY A 2 4.61 4.86 -9.03
C GLY A 2 4.20 6.31 -9.27
N THR A 3 5.13 7.17 -9.70
CA THR A 3 4.84 8.57 -10.08
C THR A 3 3.85 8.68 -11.24
N LEU A 4 3.95 7.81 -12.23
CA LEU A 4 3.02 7.75 -13.37
C LEU A 4 1.64 7.27 -12.92
N LEU A 5 1.57 6.32 -11.98
CA LEU A 5 0.30 5.84 -11.43
C LEU A 5 -0.42 6.96 -10.68
N THR A 6 0.29 7.66 -9.80
CA THR A 6 -0.19 8.87 -9.13
C THR A 6 -0.70 9.90 -10.13
N LEU A 7 0.07 10.19 -11.19
CA LEU A 7 -0.34 11.17 -12.20
C LEU A 7 -1.58 10.73 -12.98
N SER A 8 -1.66 9.46 -13.39
CA SER A 8 -2.85 8.91 -14.06
C SER A 8 -4.09 8.97 -13.17
N TYR A 9 -3.94 8.71 -11.87
CA TYR A 9 -5.05 8.75 -10.93
C TYR A 9 -5.56 10.18 -10.73
N SER A 10 -4.64 11.14 -10.52
CA SER A 10 -4.98 12.56 -10.45
C SER A 10 -5.62 13.08 -11.73
N ALA A 11 -5.09 12.73 -12.91
CA ALA A 11 -5.66 13.12 -14.19
C ALA A 11 -7.06 12.52 -14.42
N SER A 12 -7.27 11.25 -14.06
CA SER A 12 -8.57 10.58 -14.17
C SER A 12 -9.64 11.22 -13.27
N SER A 13 -9.27 11.75 -12.10
CA SER A 13 -10.23 12.44 -11.22
C SER A 13 -10.73 13.78 -11.79
N LEU A 14 -10.03 14.33 -12.78
CA LEU A 14 -10.30 15.62 -13.42
C LEU A 14 -10.87 15.51 -14.84
N SER A 15 -10.92 14.31 -15.41
CA SER A 15 -11.32 14.12 -16.81
C SER A 15 -12.80 14.39 -17.05
N LEU A 16 -13.64 14.10 -16.06
CA LEU A 16 -15.09 14.30 -16.12
C LEU A 16 -15.49 15.37 -15.09
N ILE A 17 -16.00 16.50 -15.57
CA ILE A 17 -16.47 17.58 -14.73
C ILE A 17 -17.99 17.66 -14.87
N PRO A 18 -18.77 17.43 -13.80
CA PRO A 18 -20.21 17.68 -13.83
C PRO A 18 -20.44 19.19 -14.02
N THR A 19 -21.26 19.53 -15.01
CA THR A 19 -21.65 20.90 -15.35
C THR A 19 -23.10 21.14 -15.02
N LEU A 20 -23.35 22.25 -14.31
CA LEU A 20 -24.69 22.76 -14.08
C LEU A 20 -24.95 23.93 -15.02
N SER A 21 -26.05 23.85 -15.78
CA SER A 21 -26.61 24.97 -16.52
C SER A 21 -27.39 25.88 -15.56
N LEU A 22 -27.07 27.17 -15.55
CA LEU A 22 -27.86 28.16 -14.81
C LEU A 22 -29.17 28.47 -15.56
N GLN A 23 -30.17 28.92 -14.80
CA GLN A 23 -31.52 29.22 -15.28
C GLN A 23 -31.49 30.37 -16.29
N SER A 24 -32.08 30.16 -17.47
CA SER A 24 -32.35 31.23 -18.43
C SER A 24 -33.45 32.15 -17.88
N ASN A 25 -33.32 33.46 -18.09
CA ASN A 25 -34.30 34.50 -17.71
C ASN A 25 -35.72 34.31 -18.30
N SER A 26 -35.94 33.27 -19.12
CA SER A 26 -37.21 32.96 -19.81
C SER A 26 -38.27 32.27 -18.94
N GLY A 27 -38.04 32.07 -17.64
CA GLY A 27 -39.04 31.55 -16.70
C GLY A 27 -39.38 30.06 -16.84
N LEU A 28 -38.78 29.35 -17.80
CA LEU A 28 -38.89 27.90 -17.96
C LEU A 28 -37.78 27.20 -17.18
N THR A 29 -38.12 26.63 -16.02
CA THR A 29 -37.22 25.87 -15.17
C THR A 29 -36.88 24.52 -15.80
N SER A 30 -35.71 24.40 -16.41
CA SER A 30 -35.11 23.09 -16.62
C SER A 30 -33.62 23.13 -16.29
N THR A 31 -33.29 22.61 -15.10
CA THR A 31 -31.91 22.34 -14.70
C THR A 31 -31.45 21.09 -15.41
N TYR A 32 -30.61 21.23 -16.44
CA TYR A 32 -30.00 20.08 -17.10
C TYR A 32 -28.68 19.72 -16.42
N TYR A 33 -28.52 18.44 -16.06
CA TYR A 33 -27.24 17.87 -15.64
C TYR A 33 -26.50 17.40 -16.89
N SER A 34 -25.39 18.05 -17.20
CA SER A 34 -24.47 17.60 -18.24
C SER A 34 -23.10 17.30 -17.64
N ALA A 35 -22.27 16.55 -18.34
CA ALA A 35 -20.88 16.30 -17.97
C ALA A 35 -19.99 16.73 -19.12
N CYS A 36 -18.99 17.58 -18.84
CA CYS A 36 -18.00 17.96 -19.83
C CYS A 36 -16.72 17.15 -19.63
N VAL A 37 -16.06 16.86 -20.75
CA VAL A 37 -14.76 16.19 -20.76
C VAL A 37 -13.68 17.26 -20.78
N PHE A 38 -12.81 17.26 -19.78
CA PHE A 38 -11.69 18.19 -19.76
C PHE A 38 -10.51 17.62 -20.55
N GLY A 39 -10.20 18.25 -21.69
CA GLY A 39 -9.19 17.73 -22.63
C GLY A 39 -7.79 17.56 -22.03
N VAL A 40 -7.32 18.50 -21.21
CA VAL A 40 -5.96 18.48 -20.64
C VAL A 40 -5.74 17.28 -19.70
N PRO A 41 -6.61 17.01 -18.70
CA PRO A 41 -6.50 15.78 -17.92
C PRO A 41 -6.59 14.51 -18.76
N VAL A 42 -7.42 14.48 -19.82
CA VAL A 42 -7.52 13.31 -20.71
C VAL A 42 -6.22 13.07 -21.49
N THR A 43 -5.57 14.12 -21.99
CA THR A 43 -4.28 13.96 -22.68
C THR A 43 -3.18 13.53 -21.72
N ILE A 44 -3.16 14.07 -20.49
CA ILE A 44 -2.23 13.63 -19.44
C ILE A 44 -2.50 12.16 -19.06
N LEU A 45 -3.76 11.76 -18.93
CA LEU A 45 -4.14 10.38 -18.64
C LEU A 45 -3.69 9.43 -19.76
N GLY A 46 -3.96 9.78 -21.02
CA GLY A 46 -3.56 8.97 -22.17
C GLY A 46 -2.04 8.82 -22.29
N THR A 47 -1.30 9.92 -22.15
CA THR A 47 0.18 9.90 -22.22
C THR A 47 0.80 9.10 -21.07
N THR A 48 0.27 9.23 -19.85
CA THR A 48 0.76 8.48 -18.69
C THR A 48 0.48 6.99 -18.79
N ILE A 49 -0.72 6.58 -19.22
CA ILE A 49 -1.05 5.16 -19.46
C ILE A 49 -0.18 4.58 -20.57
N LEU A 50 0.03 5.32 -21.66
CA LEU A 50 0.91 4.89 -22.74
C LEU A 50 2.33 4.65 -22.22
N LEU A 51 2.88 5.60 -21.46
CA LEU A 51 4.23 5.46 -20.89
C LEU A 51 4.32 4.29 -19.90
N GLN A 52 3.29 4.08 -19.06
CA GLN A 52 3.21 2.91 -18.19
C GLN A 52 3.22 1.60 -18.98
N ALA A 53 2.44 1.52 -20.06
CA ALA A 53 2.38 0.35 -20.94
C ALA A 53 3.72 0.11 -21.65
N THR A 54 4.38 1.16 -22.13
CA THR A 54 5.71 1.06 -22.75
C THR A 54 6.75 0.56 -21.76
N ILE A 55 6.79 1.11 -20.53
CA ILE A 55 7.71 0.65 -19.49
C ILE A 55 7.43 -0.81 -19.13
N ALA A 56 6.16 -1.21 -19.00
CA ALA A 56 5.78 -2.58 -18.70
C ALA A 56 6.20 -3.54 -19.83
N ALA A 57 5.92 -3.19 -21.08
CA ALA A 57 6.32 -3.96 -22.26
C ALA A 57 7.85 -4.09 -22.34
N TYR A 58 8.57 -2.97 -22.20
CA TYR A 58 10.03 -2.98 -22.18
C TYR A 58 10.58 -3.86 -21.05
N SER A 59 9.96 -3.86 -19.88
CA SER A 59 10.38 -4.71 -18.76
C SER A 59 10.17 -6.20 -19.06
N ILE A 60 9.07 -6.56 -19.73
CA ILE A 60 8.79 -7.94 -20.12
C ILE A 60 9.76 -8.43 -21.20
N PHE A 61 10.10 -7.58 -22.18
CA PHE A 61 11.01 -7.95 -23.27
C PHE A 61 12.48 -7.86 -22.89
N GLY A 62 12.85 -6.93 -22.01
CA GLY A 62 14.24 -6.65 -21.66
C GLY A 62 14.79 -7.45 -20.50
N VAL A 63 13.93 -8.04 -19.65
CA VAL A 63 14.36 -8.76 -18.45
C VAL A 63 14.00 -10.24 -18.58
N LYS A 64 14.96 -11.13 -18.30
CA LYS A 64 14.71 -12.56 -18.15
C LYS A 64 13.85 -12.78 -16.90
N VAL A 65 12.54 -12.87 -17.06
CA VAL A 65 11.60 -13.15 -15.98
C VAL A 65 11.85 -14.57 -15.46
N LEU A 66 12.41 -14.68 -14.25
CA LEU A 66 12.74 -15.97 -13.66
C LEU A 66 11.52 -16.68 -13.04
N THR A 67 10.57 -15.90 -12.53
CA THR A 67 9.30 -16.39 -11.99
C THR A 67 8.23 -15.30 -12.08
N TRP A 68 6.98 -15.71 -12.26
CA TRP A 68 5.79 -14.84 -12.20
C TRP A 68 5.14 -14.83 -10.81
N SER A 69 5.70 -15.60 -9.87
CA SER A 69 5.20 -15.65 -8.51
C SER A 69 5.58 -14.38 -7.74
N SER A 70 4.64 -13.87 -6.96
CA SER A 70 4.90 -12.79 -5.98
C SER A 70 5.37 -13.33 -4.62
N SER A 71 5.55 -14.65 -4.51
CA SER A 71 6.11 -15.28 -3.31
C SER A 71 7.61 -15.00 -3.23
N PRO A 72 8.12 -14.48 -2.10
CA PRO A 72 9.55 -14.29 -1.92
C PRO A 72 10.29 -15.63 -1.92
N PHE A 73 9.63 -16.74 -1.57
CA PHE A 73 10.21 -18.08 -1.63
C PHE A 73 10.45 -18.54 -3.05
N ASP A 74 9.45 -18.45 -3.92
CA ASP A 74 9.60 -18.81 -5.34
C ASP A 74 10.64 -17.91 -6.02
N THR A 75 10.67 -16.63 -5.67
CA THR A 75 11.65 -15.68 -6.16
C THR A 75 13.06 -16.06 -5.71
N THR A 76 13.24 -16.37 -4.42
CA THR A 76 14.53 -16.80 -3.87
C THR A 76 15.01 -18.09 -4.51
N MET A 77 14.12 -19.09 -4.67
CA MET A 77 14.44 -20.36 -5.32
C MET A 77 14.84 -20.17 -6.78
N ALA A 78 14.11 -19.33 -7.52
CA ALA A 78 14.41 -19.03 -8.92
C ALA A 78 15.77 -18.34 -9.06
N LEU A 79 16.11 -17.41 -8.16
CA LEU A 79 17.40 -16.73 -8.12
C LEU A 79 18.54 -17.68 -7.77
N LEU A 80 18.35 -18.56 -6.78
CA LEU A 80 19.33 -19.61 -6.40
C LEU A 80 19.61 -20.56 -7.57
N ARG A 81 18.56 -21.07 -8.23
CA ARG A 81 18.69 -21.99 -9.37
C ARG A 81 19.41 -21.37 -10.56
N ASN A 82 19.30 -20.06 -10.77
CA ASN A 82 20.01 -19.34 -11.83
C ASN A 82 21.38 -18.81 -11.38
N GLY A 83 21.83 -19.09 -10.15
CA GLY A 83 23.12 -18.64 -9.64
C GLY A 83 23.24 -17.13 -9.46
N LEU A 84 22.14 -16.39 -9.41
CA LEU A 84 22.14 -14.93 -9.19
C LEU A 84 22.33 -14.56 -7.73
N ILE A 85 21.97 -15.47 -6.83
CA ILE A 85 22.27 -15.38 -5.39
C ILE A 85 22.90 -16.70 -4.95
N THR A 86 23.79 -16.64 -3.97
CA THR A 86 24.42 -17.81 -3.37
C THR A 86 24.14 -17.83 -1.88
N ARG A 87 23.91 -19.03 -1.36
CA ARG A 87 23.71 -19.27 0.07
C ARG A 87 25.03 -19.07 0.81
N ARG A 88 25.01 -18.28 1.89
CA ARG A 88 26.15 -18.09 2.79
C ARG A 88 26.07 -19.10 3.92
N THR A 89 26.97 -20.08 3.90
CA THR A 89 27.10 -21.07 4.98
C THR A 89 27.42 -20.37 6.30
N GLY A 90 26.79 -20.83 7.40
CA GLY A 90 26.97 -20.25 8.74
C GLY A 90 26.04 -19.09 9.12
N ARG A 91 25.26 -18.53 8.18
CA ARG A 91 24.30 -17.43 8.47
C ARG A 91 22.86 -17.88 8.72
N SER A 92 22.59 -19.17 8.92
CA SER A 92 21.24 -19.74 8.95
C SER A 92 20.35 -19.30 10.14
N MET A 93 20.90 -18.57 11.12
CA MET A 93 20.17 -18.03 12.27
C MET A 93 20.19 -16.50 12.38
N HIS A 94 20.72 -15.79 11.39
CA HIS A 94 20.76 -14.32 11.43
C HIS A 94 19.43 -13.72 11.00
N THR A 95 18.92 -12.78 11.78
CA THR A 95 17.79 -11.95 11.34
C THR A 95 18.25 -10.92 10.32
N VAL A 96 17.31 -10.29 9.62
CA VAL A 96 17.59 -9.17 8.71
C VAL A 96 18.38 -8.03 9.39
N VAL A 97 18.29 -7.90 10.72
CA VAL A 97 18.94 -6.84 11.50
C VAL A 97 20.38 -7.18 11.88
N ASP A 98 20.71 -8.48 12.02
CA ASP A 98 22.00 -8.92 12.54
C ASP A 98 23.07 -8.88 11.42
N LYS A 99 23.86 -7.80 11.40
CA LYS A 99 24.89 -7.56 10.37
C LYS A 99 26.18 -8.32 10.60
N ASP A 100 26.53 -8.56 11.86
CA ASP A 100 27.78 -9.18 12.26
C ASP A 100 27.72 -10.70 12.09
N ASP A 101 28.88 -11.35 11.98
CA ASP A 101 29.00 -12.80 11.83
C ASP A 101 28.94 -13.56 13.18
N ALA A 102 28.75 -12.83 14.29
CA ALA A 102 28.53 -13.44 15.60
C ALA A 102 27.10 -13.97 15.70
N LEU A 103 26.95 -15.22 16.14
CA LEU A 103 25.64 -15.84 16.33
C LEU A 103 24.81 -15.02 17.33
N PRO A 104 23.65 -14.46 16.91
CA PRO A 104 22.83 -13.70 17.83
C PRO A 104 22.25 -14.63 18.91
N PRO A 105 22.08 -14.16 20.15
CA PRO A 105 21.45 -14.95 21.20
C PRO A 105 20.02 -15.31 20.78
N THR A 106 19.56 -16.50 21.18
CA THR A 106 18.19 -16.94 20.89
C THR A 106 17.17 -15.99 21.52
N ARG A 107 16.28 -15.42 20.70
CA ARG A 107 15.25 -14.47 21.15
C ARG A 107 13.87 -15.14 21.16
N ARG A 108 13.12 -14.95 22.24
CA ARG A 108 11.68 -15.34 22.32
C ARG A 108 10.79 -14.51 21.42
N GLN A 109 11.16 -13.25 21.19
CA GLN A 109 10.46 -12.31 20.34
C GLN A 109 11.44 -11.72 19.35
N GLN A 110 11.06 -11.74 18.07
CA GLN A 110 11.87 -11.17 17.01
C GLN A 110 11.61 -9.66 16.88
N PRO A 111 12.55 -8.91 16.29
CA PRO A 111 12.35 -7.49 16.01
C PRO A 111 11.09 -7.26 15.18
N THR A 112 10.46 -6.10 15.37
CA THR A 112 9.28 -5.71 14.58
C THR A 112 9.66 -5.35 13.15
N ALA A 113 8.68 -5.31 12.24
CA ALA A 113 8.86 -4.76 10.90
C ALA A 113 9.35 -3.29 10.96
N TRP A 114 8.83 -2.53 11.93
CA TRP A 114 9.28 -1.15 12.22
C TRP A 114 10.78 -1.04 12.51
N GLN A 115 11.33 -1.95 13.31
CA GLN A 115 12.75 -1.96 13.67
C GLN A 115 13.62 -2.52 12.54
N SER A 116 13.09 -3.48 11.78
CA SER A 116 13.86 -4.22 10.78
C SER A 116 14.01 -3.47 9.45
N HIS A 117 13.00 -2.70 9.06
CA HIS A 117 12.99 -2.02 7.76
C HIS A 117 12.76 -0.51 7.90
N PRO A 118 13.74 0.33 7.50
CA PRO A 118 13.58 1.78 7.60
C PRO A 118 12.47 2.33 6.70
N VAL A 119 12.09 1.58 5.67
CA VAL A 119 10.98 1.93 4.79
C VAL A 119 9.65 1.89 5.55
N VAL A 120 9.44 0.89 6.40
CA VAL A 120 8.16 0.67 7.10
C VAL A 120 7.79 1.87 7.97
N TRP A 121 8.73 2.37 8.78
CA TRP A 121 8.45 3.52 9.65
C TRP A 121 8.28 4.82 8.86
N LYS A 122 9.02 5.02 7.76
CA LYS A 122 8.84 6.18 6.87
C LYS A 122 7.44 6.21 6.28
N VAL A 123 6.93 5.07 5.83
CA VAL A 123 5.57 4.94 5.30
C VAL A 123 4.52 5.28 6.35
N ILE A 124 4.69 4.78 7.59
CA ILE A 124 3.74 5.05 8.67
C ILE A 124 3.75 6.52 9.07
N ILE A 125 4.93 7.12 9.21
CA ILE A 125 5.02 8.57 9.45
C ILE A 125 4.36 9.34 8.31
N GLY A 126 4.59 8.94 7.05
CA GLY A 126 3.91 9.53 5.89
C GLY A 126 2.38 9.44 5.97
N LEU A 127 1.83 8.30 6.38
CA LEU A 127 0.38 8.12 6.56
C LEU A 127 -0.17 9.02 7.69
N TRP A 128 0.53 9.14 8.81
CA TRP A 128 0.13 10.04 9.89
C TRP A 128 0.21 11.52 9.50
N LEU A 129 1.23 11.92 8.76
CA LEU A 129 1.33 13.27 8.18
C LEU A 129 0.18 13.55 7.22
N LEU A 130 -0.22 12.56 6.42
CA LEU A 130 -1.39 12.69 5.54
C LEU A 130 -2.68 12.84 6.34
N CYS A 131 -2.86 12.09 7.43
CA CYS A 131 -4.01 12.26 8.34
C CYS A 131 -4.05 13.68 8.91
N PHE A 132 -2.92 14.17 9.41
CA PHE A 132 -2.80 15.53 9.95
C PHE A 132 -3.12 16.58 8.87
N ALA A 133 -2.61 16.42 7.66
CA ALA A 133 -2.91 17.30 6.54
C ALA A 133 -4.41 17.32 6.21
N CYS A 134 -5.10 16.17 6.22
CA CYS A 134 -6.54 16.11 6.02
C CYS A 134 -7.34 16.80 7.14
N ILE A 135 -6.92 16.66 8.40
CA ILE A 135 -7.54 17.35 9.55
C ILE A 135 -7.39 18.86 9.41
N VAL A 136 -6.18 19.34 9.14
CA VAL A 136 -5.90 20.78 8.95
C VAL A 136 -6.71 21.34 7.78
N TRP A 137 -6.76 20.60 6.67
CA TRP A 137 -7.57 20.97 5.51
C TRP A 137 -9.07 21.03 5.84
N GLY A 138 -9.60 20.01 6.51
CA GLY A 138 -11.01 19.98 6.94
C GLY A 138 -11.36 21.11 7.91
N GLY A 139 -10.48 21.39 8.88
CA GLY A 139 -10.62 22.49 9.82
C GLY A 139 -10.58 23.86 9.13
N TRP A 140 -9.67 24.05 8.17
CA TRP A 140 -9.59 25.27 7.36
C TRP A 140 -10.86 25.49 6.54
N VAL A 141 -11.32 24.47 5.81
CA VAL A 141 -12.55 24.56 5.01
C VAL A 141 -13.77 24.82 5.89
N TYR A 142 -13.82 24.21 7.09
CA TYR A 142 -14.89 24.44 8.04
C TYR A 142 -14.87 25.85 8.66
N ALA A 143 -13.69 26.38 9.00
CA ALA A 143 -13.55 27.74 9.50
C ALA A 143 -13.93 28.78 8.43
N ALA A 144 -13.47 28.57 7.19
CA ALA A 144 -13.92 29.36 6.06
C ALA A 144 -15.45 29.28 5.90
N TRP A 145 -16.07 28.14 6.24
CA TRP A 145 -17.53 28.01 6.21
C TRP A 145 -18.26 28.90 7.19
N LEU A 146 -17.70 29.07 8.38
CA LEU A 146 -18.32 29.89 9.42
C LEU A 146 -18.19 31.40 9.18
N ILE A 147 -17.15 31.84 8.46
CA ILE A 147 -16.81 33.27 8.32
C ILE A 147 -17.57 33.94 7.16
N VAL A 148 -17.86 33.19 6.08
CA VAL A 148 -18.53 33.78 4.91
C VAL A 148 -20.01 33.98 5.22
N PRO A 149 -20.52 35.23 5.21
CA PRO A 149 -21.94 35.50 5.43
C PRO A 149 -22.78 34.72 4.43
N SER A 150 -23.80 34.04 4.93
CA SER A 150 -24.88 33.47 4.11
C SER A 150 -25.67 34.61 3.49
N ASP A 151 -25.10 35.32 2.52
CA ASP A 151 -25.88 36.17 1.64
C ASP A 151 -26.88 35.21 0.98
N GLY A 152 -28.17 35.39 1.26
CA GLY A 152 -29.27 34.42 1.03
C GLY A 152 -29.53 33.99 -0.43
N THR A 153 -28.56 34.14 -1.32
CA THR A 153 -28.54 33.63 -2.70
C THR A 153 -27.94 32.23 -2.83
N THR A 154 -27.27 31.68 -1.81
CA THR A 154 -26.89 30.25 -1.76
C THR A 154 -28.00 29.39 -1.16
N SER A 155 -29.17 29.35 -1.81
CA SER A 155 -30.35 28.60 -1.33
C SER A 155 -30.22 27.07 -1.37
N ASN A 156 -29.08 26.52 -1.82
CA ASN A 156 -28.86 25.08 -1.94
C ASN A 156 -27.63 24.56 -1.16
N GLY A 157 -27.28 25.12 0.00
CA GLY A 157 -26.20 24.57 0.84
C GLY A 157 -24.86 24.36 0.11
N ASP A 158 -24.66 25.07 -1.00
CA ASP A 158 -23.64 24.77 -1.99
C ASP A 158 -22.33 25.45 -1.59
N THR A 159 -21.53 24.70 -0.85
CA THR A 159 -20.08 24.51 -1.01
C THR A 159 -19.14 25.71 -1.26
N TYR A 160 -18.06 25.83 -0.46
CA TYR A 160 -16.94 26.71 -0.79
C TYR A 160 -16.24 26.30 -2.08
N ALA A 161 -16.36 27.18 -3.05
CA ALA A 161 -15.33 27.36 -4.06
C ALA A 161 -14.15 28.09 -3.42
N THR A 162 -13.18 27.35 -2.88
CA THR A 162 -11.89 27.97 -2.59
C THR A 162 -11.27 28.35 -3.94
N ALA A 163 -10.79 29.59 -4.08
CA ALA A 163 -10.16 30.09 -5.31
C ALA A 163 -8.82 29.40 -5.66
N LEU A 164 -8.53 28.25 -5.05
CA LEU A 164 -7.43 27.39 -5.44
C LEU A 164 -7.79 26.80 -6.80
N GLY A 165 -6.98 27.09 -7.82
CA GLY A 165 -7.21 26.56 -9.16
C GLY A 165 -7.25 25.03 -9.16
N PRO A 166 -7.89 24.39 -10.18
CA PRO A 166 -8.07 22.94 -10.33
C PRO A 166 -6.82 22.08 -10.06
N TRP A 167 -5.64 22.68 -10.16
CA TRP A 167 -4.34 22.07 -9.92
C TRP A 167 -4.07 21.66 -8.45
N SER A 168 -4.79 22.23 -7.48
CA SER A 168 -4.66 21.85 -6.05
C SER A 168 -5.12 20.41 -5.75
N LEU A 169 -5.88 19.78 -6.66
CA LEU A 169 -6.32 18.38 -6.56
C LEU A 169 -5.17 17.38 -6.71
N PHE A 170 -4.18 17.71 -7.53
CA PHE A 170 -3.06 16.82 -7.88
C PHE A 170 -2.21 16.39 -6.68
N PRO A 171 -1.70 17.31 -5.82
CA PRO A 171 -0.81 16.92 -4.73
C PRO A 171 -1.52 16.06 -3.67
N ILE A 172 -2.78 16.36 -3.34
CA ILE A 172 -3.51 15.62 -2.29
C ILE A 172 -3.89 14.22 -2.78
N ASN A 173 -4.47 14.13 -3.99
CA ASN A 173 -4.81 12.83 -4.56
C ASN A 173 -3.56 11.97 -4.76
N GLY A 174 -2.48 12.60 -5.21
CA GLY A 174 -1.22 11.91 -5.41
C GLY A 174 -0.57 11.42 -4.12
N ALA A 175 -0.62 12.21 -3.05
CA ALA A 175 -0.17 11.80 -1.72
C ALA A 175 -0.99 10.63 -1.17
N LEU A 176 -2.32 10.65 -1.38
CA LEU A 176 -3.21 9.55 -1.00
C LEU A 176 -2.85 8.25 -1.74
N THR A 177 -2.77 8.29 -3.07
CA THR A 177 -2.41 7.13 -3.90
C THR A 177 -1.04 6.59 -3.50
N PHE A 178 -0.04 7.47 -3.37
CA PHE A 178 1.31 7.07 -2.99
C PHE A 178 1.35 6.44 -1.60
N GLY A 179 0.71 7.05 -0.60
CA GLY A 179 0.63 6.52 0.76
C GLY A 179 0.00 5.13 0.82
N LEU A 180 -1.06 4.89 0.05
CA LEU A 180 -1.75 3.60 0.01
C LEU A 180 -0.94 2.50 -0.71
N HIS A 181 -0.20 2.85 -1.77
CA HIS A 181 0.73 1.89 -2.39
C HIS A 181 1.93 1.57 -1.49
N CYS A 182 2.44 2.56 -0.77
CA CYS A 182 3.46 2.32 0.24
C CYS A 182 2.94 1.44 1.39
N ALA A 183 1.69 1.63 1.82
CA ALA A 183 1.06 0.78 2.84
C ALA A 183 0.93 -0.68 2.37
N GLU A 184 0.63 -0.90 1.09
CA GLU A 184 0.60 -2.23 0.47
C GLU A 184 1.95 -2.94 0.53
N LEU A 185 3.06 -2.23 0.33
CA LEU A 185 4.40 -2.81 0.50
C LEU A 185 4.63 -3.29 1.95
N ASN A 186 4.21 -2.51 2.94
CA ASN A 186 4.30 -2.92 4.34
C ASN A 186 3.46 -4.16 4.65
N VAL A 187 2.25 -4.24 4.10
CA VAL A 187 1.41 -5.43 4.27
C VAL A 187 2.04 -6.65 3.60
N ASN A 188 2.61 -6.50 2.41
CA ASN A 188 3.30 -7.61 1.74
C ASN A 188 4.46 -8.15 2.59
N ILE A 189 5.29 -7.26 3.16
CA ILE A 189 6.38 -7.65 4.07
C ILE A 189 5.86 -8.49 5.26
N ILE A 190 4.74 -8.08 5.85
CA ILE A 190 4.16 -8.78 7.01
C ILE A 190 3.51 -10.10 6.60
N ARG A 191 2.81 -10.12 5.46
CA ARG A 191 2.25 -11.35 4.90
C ARG A 191 3.35 -12.37 4.64
N ASP A 192 4.44 -11.93 4.03
CA ASP A 192 5.58 -12.79 3.68
C ASP A 192 6.25 -13.36 4.94
N GLU A 193 6.38 -12.55 6.00
CA GLU A 193 6.81 -13.03 7.32
C GLU A 193 5.81 -14.04 7.91
N TRP A 194 4.49 -13.80 7.82
CA TRP A 194 3.51 -14.78 8.28
C TRP A 194 3.56 -16.10 7.50
N GLN A 195 3.80 -16.05 6.18
CA GLN A 195 4.01 -17.24 5.37
C GLN A 195 5.26 -18.00 5.84
N TRP A 196 6.35 -17.28 6.10
CA TRP A 196 7.56 -17.88 6.67
C TRP A 196 7.29 -18.59 7.99
N ARG A 197 6.52 -17.96 8.88
CA ARG A 197 6.16 -18.54 10.19
C ARG A 197 5.40 -19.84 10.08
N ARG A 198 4.68 -20.09 8.99
CA ARG A 198 3.97 -21.37 8.79
C ARG A 198 4.89 -22.58 8.76
N ALA A 199 6.17 -22.41 8.44
CA ALA A 199 7.13 -23.52 8.44
C ALA A 199 7.29 -24.15 9.84
N THR A 200 7.07 -23.39 10.92
CA THR A 200 7.09 -23.93 12.31
C THR A 200 5.82 -24.67 12.70
N THR A 201 4.76 -24.58 11.90
CA THR A 201 3.49 -25.24 12.20
C THR A 201 3.49 -26.67 11.67
N SER A 202 2.63 -27.53 12.22
CA SER A 202 2.44 -28.89 11.71
C SER A 202 2.07 -28.93 10.22
N SER A 203 1.40 -27.89 9.72
CA SER A 203 1.02 -27.78 8.31
C SER A 203 2.18 -27.50 7.35
N GLY A 204 3.30 -26.97 7.87
CA GLY A 204 4.41 -26.49 7.05
C GLY A 204 4.08 -25.24 6.24
N MET A 205 5.09 -24.73 5.54
CA MET A 205 4.98 -23.64 4.57
C MET A 205 4.98 -24.24 3.16
N GLU A 206 4.01 -23.87 2.33
CA GLU A 206 3.93 -24.28 0.92
C GLU A 206 4.48 -23.17 0.02
N MET A 207 5.42 -23.50 -0.87
CA MET A 207 6.04 -22.52 -1.77
C MET A 207 5.08 -21.99 -2.83
N SER A 208 4.33 -22.89 -3.47
CA SER A 208 3.42 -22.55 -4.56
C SER A 208 1.98 -22.44 -4.05
N ARG A 209 1.51 -21.20 -3.86
CA ARG A 209 0.08 -20.93 -3.71
C ARG A 209 -0.42 -20.17 -4.91
N ASN A 210 -1.67 -20.45 -5.28
CA ASN A 210 -2.39 -19.63 -6.25
C ASN A 210 -2.29 -18.17 -5.82
N PRO A 211 -1.81 -17.26 -6.68
CA PRO A 211 -1.52 -15.87 -6.31
C PRO A 211 -2.77 -15.15 -5.79
N LEU A 212 -3.94 -15.47 -6.36
CA LEU A 212 -5.22 -14.93 -5.91
C LEU A 212 -5.58 -15.37 -4.48
N VAL A 213 -5.34 -16.64 -4.14
CA VAL A 213 -5.59 -17.18 -2.80
C VAL A 213 -4.61 -16.57 -1.79
N SER A 214 -3.37 -16.31 -2.20
CA SER A 214 -2.39 -15.62 -1.36
C SER A 214 -2.79 -14.18 -1.05
N VAL A 215 -3.26 -13.45 -2.06
CA VAL A 215 -3.69 -12.05 -1.92
C VAL A 215 -4.97 -11.93 -1.10
N LEU A 216 -6.02 -12.67 -1.48
CA LEU A 216 -7.33 -12.60 -0.82
C LEU A 216 -7.39 -13.33 0.51
N GLY A 217 -6.53 -14.33 0.73
CA GLY A 217 -6.51 -15.14 1.95
C GLY A 217 -5.89 -14.44 3.16
N SER A 218 -5.19 -13.32 2.96
CA SER A 218 -4.65 -12.52 4.07
C SER A 218 -5.55 -11.31 4.34
N TRP A 219 -6.13 -11.27 5.54
CA TRP A 219 -7.03 -10.19 5.94
C TRP A 219 -6.43 -8.77 5.85
N PRO A 220 -5.11 -8.52 6.07
CA PRO A 220 -4.55 -7.18 5.87
C PRO A 220 -4.58 -6.73 4.42
N ASN A 221 -4.35 -7.65 3.47
CA ASN A 221 -4.45 -7.33 2.05
C ASN A 221 -5.90 -7.11 1.64
N ALA A 222 -6.83 -7.93 2.14
CA ALA A 222 -8.25 -7.73 1.88
C ALA A 222 -8.71 -6.35 2.38
N LEU A 223 -8.26 -5.94 3.58
CA LEU A 223 -8.54 -4.63 4.14
C LEU A 223 -7.95 -3.50 3.28
N LEU A 224 -6.69 -3.59 2.85
CA LEU A 224 -6.10 -2.57 1.96
C LEU A 224 -6.76 -2.53 0.58
N LEU A 225 -7.14 -3.70 0.04
CA LEU A 225 -7.83 -3.81 -1.23
C LEU A 225 -9.19 -3.11 -1.19
N ALA A 226 -9.90 -3.19 -0.06
CA ALA A 226 -11.14 -2.46 0.16
C ALA A 226 -10.91 -0.97 0.51
N ALA A 227 -9.86 -0.65 1.28
CA ALA A 227 -9.56 0.70 1.72
C ALA A 227 -9.19 1.62 0.55
N LYS A 228 -8.43 1.12 -0.43
CA LYS A 228 -8.02 1.90 -1.61
C LYS A 228 -9.20 2.53 -2.36
N PRO A 229 -10.17 1.77 -2.91
CA PRO A 229 -11.30 2.36 -3.62
C PRO A 229 -12.18 3.19 -2.68
N THR A 230 -12.34 2.78 -1.41
CA THR A 230 -13.16 3.51 -0.44
C THR A 230 -12.59 4.91 -0.15
N LEU A 231 -11.30 5.01 0.16
CA LEU A 231 -10.64 6.29 0.45
C LEU A 231 -10.61 7.20 -0.77
N HIS A 232 -10.40 6.63 -1.94
CA HIS A 232 -10.44 7.37 -3.19
C HIS A 232 -11.84 7.88 -3.54
N TRP A 233 -12.87 7.09 -3.29
CA TRP A 233 -14.25 7.51 -3.43
C TRP A 233 -14.61 8.62 -2.43
N LEU A 234 -14.23 8.46 -1.14
CA LEU A 234 -14.39 9.50 -0.12
C LEU A 234 -13.67 10.78 -0.50
N PHE A 235 -12.46 10.69 -1.07
CA PHE A 235 -11.72 11.83 -1.59
C PHE A 235 -12.47 12.55 -2.71
N GLY A 236 -13.01 11.80 -3.69
CA GLY A 236 -13.82 12.37 -4.77
C GLY A 236 -15.12 13.02 -4.31
N ILE A 237 -15.71 12.54 -3.21
CA ILE A 237 -16.87 13.19 -2.58
C ILE A 237 -16.46 14.43 -1.78
N ALA A 238 -15.32 14.36 -1.08
CA ALA A 238 -14.78 15.45 -0.29
C ALA A 238 -14.38 16.65 -1.15
N MET A 239 -13.89 16.37 -2.36
CA MET A 239 -13.39 17.37 -3.26
C MET A 239 -13.69 17.00 -4.71
N ASN A 240 -14.47 17.83 -5.38
CA ASN A 240 -14.83 17.64 -6.79
C ASN A 240 -14.72 18.94 -7.57
N ALA A 241 -14.37 18.85 -8.86
CA ALA A 241 -14.50 19.99 -9.76
C ALA A 241 -15.95 20.09 -10.24
N ARG A 242 -16.52 21.29 -10.26
CA ARG A 242 -17.85 21.57 -10.82
C ARG A 242 -17.75 22.72 -11.81
N GLY A 243 -18.27 22.51 -13.01
CA GLY A 243 -18.35 23.54 -14.04
C GLY A 243 -19.69 24.28 -13.95
N THR A 244 -19.67 25.59 -14.12
CA THR A 244 -20.87 26.39 -14.38
C THR A 244 -20.78 26.94 -15.80
N ALA A 245 -21.82 26.71 -16.59
CA ALA A 245 -21.96 27.29 -17.93
C ALA A 245 -23.07 28.35 -17.90
N ASP A 246 -22.74 29.54 -18.39
CA ASP A 246 -23.70 30.61 -18.62
C ASP A 246 -24.23 30.49 -20.05
N PRO A 247 -25.55 30.28 -20.26
CA PRO A 247 -26.13 30.17 -21.59
C PRO A 247 -26.02 31.47 -22.41
N GLU A 248 -25.82 32.63 -21.78
CA GLU A 248 -25.72 33.92 -22.47
C GLU A 248 -24.29 34.26 -22.93
N GLN A 249 -23.27 33.53 -22.45
CA GLN A 249 -21.87 33.74 -22.84
C GLN A 249 -21.26 32.51 -23.53
N PRO A 250 -20.72 32.65 -24.76
CA PRO A 250 -20.23 31.51 -25.54
C PRO A 250 -18.94 30.86 -25.01
N SER A 251 -18.28 31.39 -23.98
CA SER A 251 -16.89 31.00 -23.68
C SER A 251 -16.47 30.90 -22.20
N LEU A 252 -17.37 30.90 -21.20
CA LEU A 252 -16.94 30.84 -19.79
C LEU A 252 -17.55 29.66 -19.02
N LEU A 253 -17.02 28.47 -19.28
CA LEU A 253 -17.07 27.37 -18.31
C LEU A 253 -16.19 27.76 -17.12
N THR A 254 -16.79 28.35 -16.08
CA THR A 254 -16.05 28.58 -14.83
C THR A 254 -15.95 27.25 -14.09
N ILE A 255 -14.74 26.70 -13.95
CA ILE A 255 -14.49 25.50 -13.15
C ILE A 255 -14.20 25.95 -11.72
N LYS A 256 -15.03 25.51 -10.79
CA LYS A 256 -14.86 25.73 -9.35
C LYS A 256 -14.50 24.40 -8.67
N ILE A 257 -13.56 24.42 -7.73
CA ILE A 257 -13.33 23.28 -6.85
C ILE A 257 -14.29 23.37 -5.69
N VAL A 258 -15.09 22.33 -5.53
CA VAL A 258 -16.12 22.21 -4.51
C VAL A 258 -15.56 21.36 -3.38
N ASN A 259 -15.37 21.96 -2.19
CA ASN A 259 -14.85 21.28 -1.00
C ASN A 259 -15.94 21.08 0.05
N ARG A 260 -16.22 19.83 0.42
CA ARG A 260 -17.28 19.48 1.39
C ARG A 260 -16.67 19.15 2.76
N PRO A 261 -16.76 20.05 3.76
CA PRO A 261 -16.05 19.88 5.03
C PRO A 261 -16.38 18.58 5.75
N ILE A 262 -17.66 18.21 5.84
CA ILE A 262 -18.11 16.95 6.48
C ILE A 262 -17.45 15.73 5.82
N GLN A 263 -17.28 15.77 4.50
CA GLN A 263 -16.73 14.65 3.74
C GLN A 263 -15.20 14.61 3.84
N ILE A 264 -14.54 15.76 3.99
CA ILE A 264 -13.11 15.82 4.34
C ILE A 264 -12.87 15.19 5.72
N TRP A 265 -13.75 15.44 6.70
CA TRP A 265 -13.68 14.77 8.01
C TRP A 265 -13.89 13.26 7.92
N ASN A 266 -14.86 12.80 7.13
CA ASN A 266 -15.06 11.36 6.87
C ASN A 266 -13.81 10.71 6.26
N LEU A 267 -13.17 11.38 5.28
CA LEU A 267 -11.91 10.94 4.70
C LEU A 267 -10.80 10.87 5.75
N ALA A 268 -10.67 11.91 6.59
CA ALA A 268 -9.66 11.95 7.66
C ALA A 268 -9.85 10.80 8.67
N VAL A 269 -11.09 10.53 9.10
CA VAL A 269 -11.40 9.41 10.00
C VAL A 269 -11.05 8.07 9.36
N ALA A 270 -11.44 7.87 8.10
CA ALA A 270 -11.10 6.64 7.37
C ALA A 270 -9.58 6.46 7.23
N LEU A 271 -8.84 7.54 6.95
CA LEU A 271 -7.38 7.52 6.90
C LEU A 271 -6.74 7.20 8.26
N ILE A 272 -7.26 7.76 9.35
CA ILE A 272 -6.80 7.45 10.72
C ILE A 272 -6.99 5.96 11.03
N ILE A 273 -8.12 5.37 10.64
CA ILE A 273 -8.38 3.94 10.81
C ILE A 273 -7.30 3.13 10.08
N VAL A 274 -7.02 3.45 8.81
CA VAL A 274 -5.97 2.78 8.03
C VAL A 274 -4.58 3.01 8.63
N ALA A 275 -4.24 4.24 9.02
CA ALA A 275 -2.94 4.57 9.62
C ALA A 275 -2.74 3.85 10.96
N THR A 276 -3.76 3.80 11.81
CA THR A 276 -3.74 3.07 13.09
C THR A 276 -3.56 1.58 12.85
N PHE A 277 -4.30 1.03 11.89
CA PHE A 277 -4.17 -0.36 11.48
C PHE A 277 -2.75 -0.71 11.00
N MET A 278 -2.20 0.10 10.10
CA MET A 278 -0.84 -0.07 9.59
C MET A 278 0.22 0.08 10.67
N THR A 279 -0.01 0.99 11.62
CA THR A 279 0.84 1.19 12.79
C THR A 279 0.85 -0.05 13.67
N PHE A 280 -0.33 -0.59 13.99
CA PHE A 280 -0.46 -1.83 14.76
C PHE A 280 0.28 -3.00 14.10
N LEU A 281 0.09 -3.17 12.79
CA LEU A 281 0.78 -4.18 12.01
C LEU A 281 2.31 -4.04 12.06
N ALA A 282 2.84 -2.82 11.93
CA ALA A 282 4.28 -2.62 11.96
C ALA A 282 4.92 -2.82 13.33
N PHE A 283 4.15 -2.65 14.41
CA PHE A 283 4.58 -2.97 15.77
C PHE A 283 4.33 -4.42 16.17
N TYR A 284 3.69 -5.23 15.31
CA TYR A 284 3.53 -6.65 15.55
C TYR A 284 4.90 -7.33 15.69
N ARG A 285 5.10 -8.03 16.81
CA ARG A 285 6.31 -8.82 17.09
C ARG A 285 6.09 -10.28 16.70
N PRO A 286 6.81 -10.81 15.70
CA PRO A 286 6.79 -12.24 15.45
C PRO A 286 7.29 -13.00 16.69
N ARG A 287 6.56 -14.06 17.06
CA ARG A 287 6.91 -14.92 18.19
C ARG A 287 7.65 -16.17 17.68
N GLY A 288 8.53 -16.70 18.52
CA GLY A 288 9.21 -17.97 18.30
C GLY A 288 10.67 -17.85 17.85
N LEU A 289 11.32 -19.01 17.83
CA LEU A 289 12.77 -19.17 17.62
C LEU A 289 13.20 -19.06 16.16
N GLN A 290 12.26 -19.17 15.22
CA GLN A 290 12.54 -19.01 13.81
C GLN A 290 13.02 -17.56 13.52
N PRO A 291 14.12 -17.36 12.78
CA PRO A 291 14.61 -16.02 12.45
C PRO A 291 13.58 -15.23 11.64
N ALA A 292 13.43 -13.93 11.91
CA ALA A 292 12.56 -13.07 11.07
C ALA A 292 13.27 -12.74 9.76
N THR A 293 12.53 -12.86 8.66
CA THR A 293 13.06 -12.65 7.30
C THR A 293 12.37 -11.50 6.60
N PHE A 294 11.10 -11.23 6.91
CA PHE A 294 10.33 -10.12 6.33
C PHE A 294 10.39 -10.07 4.79
N GLY A 295 10.50 -11.25 4.15
CA GLY A 295 10.61 -11.37 2.69
C GLY A 295 11.99 -11.00 2.11
N HIS A 296 13.01 -10.77 2.94
CA HIS A 296 14.36 -10.46 2.47
C HIS A 296 15.01 -11.68 1.80
N ILE A 297 15.17 -11.59 0.48
CA ILE A 297 15.60 -12.70 -0.41
C ILE A 297 16.91 -13.35 0.04
N GLN A 298 17.94 -12.56 0.35
CA GLN A 298 19.22 -13.14 0.78
C GLN A 298 19.11 -13.83 2.15
N THR A 299 18.33 -13.27 3.08
CA THR A 299 18.14 -13.90 4.39
C THR A 299 17.37 -15.21 4.25
N LEU A 300 16.37 -15.27 3.38
CA LEU A 300 15.68 -16.51 3.05
C LEU A 300 16.64 -17.55 2.45
N ALA A 301 17.51 -17.16 1.53
CA ALA A 301 18.53 -18.03 0.94
C ALA A 301 19.51 -18.60 1.97
N ASP A 302 19.89 -17.80 2.98
CA ASP A 302 20.84 -18.20 4.02
C ASP A 302 20.19 -19.13 5.06
N VAL A 303 18.95 -18.82 5.46
CA VAL A 303 18.18 -19.52 6.50
C VAL A 303 17.62 -20.86 6.02
N ILE A 304 17.13 -20.96 4.78
CA ILE A 304 16.53 -22.18 4.24
C ILE A 304 17.64 -23.08 3.65
N ASP A 305 17.88 -24.23 4.27
CA ASP A 305 18.86 -25.21 3.80
C ASP A 305 18.27 -26.24 2.82
N VAL A 306 17.00 -26.57 2.95
CA VAL A 306 16.27 -27.49 2.07
C VAL A 306 15.13 -26.74 1.36
N TRP A 307 15.16 -26.73 0.03
CA TRP A 307 14.21 -26.03 -0.84
C TRP A 307 13.27 -27.01 -1.53
N GLU A 308 12.13 -27.29 -0.90
CA GLU A 308 11.14 -28.29 -1.33
C GLU A 308 9.74 -27.66 -1.42
N PRO A 309 8.77 -28.24 -2.17
CA PRO A 309 7.44 -27.64 -2.36
C PRO A 309 6.70 -27.32 -1.06
N ARG A 310 6.98 -28.11 -0.02
CA ARG A 310 6.53 -27.85 1.34
C ARG A 310 7.71 -27.97 2.29
N ILE A 311 7.84 -27.00 3.18
CA ILE A 311 9.00 -26.83 4.06
C ILE A 311 8.53 -26.72 5.51
N TRP A 312 9.20 -27.44 6.40
CA TRP A 312 9.06 -27.31 7.84
C TRP A 312 10.34 -26.76 8.44
N TRP A 313 10.21 -26.01 9.54
CA TRP A 313 11.31 -25.47 10.33
C TRP A 313 11.31 -26.11 11.70
N GLY A 314 12.47 -26.60 12.15
CA GLY A 314 12.61 -27.19 13.48
C GLY A 314 14.01 -27.67 13.78
N TYR A 315 14.11 -28.55 14.77
CA TYR A 315 15.37 -29.14 15.18
C TYR A 315 15.74 -30.33 14.29
N LYS A 316 16.94 -30.28 13.71
CA LYS A 316 17.48 -31.28 12.77
C LYS A 316 18.69 -31.95 13.37
N VAL A 317 18.68 -33.28 13.46
CA VAL A 317 19.82 -34.07 13.92
C VAL A 317 20.56 -34.61 12.71
N THR A 318 21.81 -34.17 12.54
CA THR A 318 22.74 -34.77 11.59
C THR A 318 23.38 -36.00 12.22
N ASN A 319 23.72 -37.03 11.44
CA ASN A 319 24.26 -38.35 11.88
C ASN A 319 25.55 -38.31 12.75
N GLY A 320 26.02 -37.14 13.19
CA GLY A 320 27.21 -36.91 14.04
C GLY A 320 26.94 -36.00 15.25
N SER A 321 25.88 -36.29 16.01
CA SER A 321 25.57 -35.79 17.37
C SER A 321 25.32 -34.28 17.61
N THR A 322 25.60 -33.39 16.66
CA THR A 322 25.23 -31.96 16.79
C THR A 322 23.95 -31.68 16.03
N GLY A 323 22.86 -31.43 16.78
CA GLY A 323 21.62 -30.95 16.21
C GLY A 323 21.65 -29.44 16.00
N HIS A 324 21.01 -28.98 14.93
CA HIS A 324 20.95 -27.57 14.56
C HIS A 324 19.53 -27.19 14.10
N ALA A 325 19.26 -25.89 14.06
CA ALA A 325 18.02 -25.36 13.49
C ALA A 325 18.11 -25.36 11.96
N GLY A 326 17.05 -25.82 11.29
CA GLY A 326 17.00 -25.82 9.83
C GLY A 326 15.64 -26.20 9.28
N THR A 327 15.61 -26.45 7.97
CA THR A 327 14.46 -26.88 7.20
C THR A 327 14.56 -28.32 6.67
N SER A 328 13.39 -28.90 6.41
CA SER A 328 13.23 -30.20 5.74
C SER A 328 11.88 -30.30 5.01
N ASP A 329 11.74 -31.36 4.22
CA ASP A 329 10.56 -31.83 3.48
C ASP A 329 9.63 -32.74 4.30
N TRP A 330 9.97 -33.02 5.55
CA TRP A 330 9.09 -33.67 6.52
C TRP A 330 8.94 -32.82 7.78
N PRO A 331 7.87 -33.02 8.58
CA PRO A 331 7.68 -32.31 9.84
C PRO A 331 8.84 -32.50 10.82
N LEU A 332 9.40 -31.40 11.32
CA LEU A 332 10.45 -31.42 12.34
C LEU A 332 9.88 -31.19 13.74
N PRO A 333 10.52 -31.73 14.79
CA PRO A 333 10.20 -31.36 16.16
C PRO A 333 10.47 -29.86 16.38
N PRO A 334 9.63 -29.20 17.21
CA PRO A 334 9.81 -27.79 17.50
C PRO A 334 11.16 -27.54 18.17
N MET A 335 11.76 -26.39 17.89
CA MET A 335 12.90 -25.92 18.66
C MET A 335 12.44 -25.62 20.09
N ASP A 336 13.02 -26.30 21.07
CA ASP A 336 12.76 -26.02 22.48
C ASP A 336 13.78 -25.04 23.04
N PHE A 337 13.34 -24.16 23.95
CA PHE A 337 14.25 -23.52 24.89
C PHE A 337 14.61 -24.57 25.94
N GLY A 338 15.40 -25.58 25.57
CA GLY A 338 15.97 -26.47 26.56
C GLY A 338 16.57 -25.63 27.70
N PRO A 339 16.45 -26.06 28.97
CA PRO A 339 17.02 -25.31 30.08
C PRO A 339 18.47 -24.99 29.73
N ALA A 340 18.92 -23.76 30.01
CA ALA A 340 20.26 -23.25 29.74
C ALA A 340 21.33 -24.07 30.50
N GLY A 341 21.57 -25.27 30.00
CA GLY A 341 22.22 -26.38 30.68
C GLY A 341 22.54 -27.46 29.66
N ILE A 342 23.29 -27.07 28.64
CA ILE A 342 24.27 -27.97 28.02
C ILE A 342 25.62 -27.31 28.31
N VAL A 343 26.44 -28.09 29.01
CA VAL A 343 27.77 -27.81 29.58
C VAL A 343 28.77 -27.35 28.53
#